data_AF-A0A8T6A5P4-F1
#
_entry.id   AF-A0A8T6A5P4-F1
#
_cell.length_a   1.000
_cell.length_b   1.000
_cell.length_c   1.000
_cell.angle_alpha   90.00
_cell.angle_beta   90.00
_cell.angle_gamma   90.00
#
_symmetry.space_group_name_H-M   'P 1'
#
loop_
_entity.id
_entity.type
_entity.pdbx_description
1 polymer ?
#
loop_
_entity_poly.entity_id
_entity_poly.type
_entity_poly.pdbx_seq_one_letter_code
_entity_poly.pdbx_strand_id
1 'polypeptide(L)'
;MALIVEFICELPNGVHARPASHVETLCNTFSSQIEWHNLRTDRKGNAKSALALIGTDTLAGDNCQLLISGADEQEAHQRLSQWLRDEFPHCDAPLAEVKSDELEPLPVSLTNLNPQIIRARTVCSGSAGGILTPISSLDLNALSNLPAAKGVDAEQSALENGLTLVLKNIEFRLLDSDGATSAILEA
;
A
#
# COMPACT_ATOMS: atom_id res chain seq x y z
N MET A 1 -11.34 -26.86 -18.69
CA MET A 1 -11.20 -25.64 -19.51
C MET A 1 -11.45 -24.50 -18.56
N ALA A 2 -10.58 -23.49 -18.47
CA ALA A 2 -10.81 -22.40 -17.53
C ALA A 2 -12.12 -21.68 -17.86
N LEU A 3 -12.92 -21.39 -16.84
CA LEU A 3 -14.12 -20.57 -16.96
C LEU A 3 -13.73 -19.10 -16.87
N ILE A 4 -14.41 -18.26 -17.65
CA ILE A 4 -14.12 -16.83 -17.73
C ILE A 4 -15.33 -16.04 -17.21
N VAL A 5 -15.05 -15.06 -16.35
CA VAL A 5 -16.02 -14.01 -15.98
C VAL A 5 -15.50 -12.69 -16.52
N GLU A 6 -16.28 -12.02 -17.36
CA GLU A 6 -15.96 -10.70 -17.88
C GLU A 6 -16.71 -9.63 -17.09
N PHE A 7 -16.05 -8.51 -16.80
CA PHE A 7 -16.65 -7.39 -16.10
C PHE A 7 -15.93 -6.08 -16.43
N ILE A 8 -16.57 -4.96 -16.09
CA ILE A 8 -15.99 -3.62 -16.16
C ILE A 8 -15.76 -3.16 -14.72
N CYS A 9 -14.60 -2.57 -14.44
CA CYS A 9 -14.34 -2.00 -13.13
C CYS A 9 -15.17 -0.71 -12.92
N GLU A 10 -16.23 -0.77 -12.12
CA GLU A 10 -17.09 0.40 -11.84
C GLU A 10 -16.61 1.24 -10.65
N LEU A 11 -15.55 0.80 -9.95
CA LEU A 11 -15.02 1.49 -8.79
C LEU A 11 -14.38 2.82 -9.20
N PRO A 12 -14.78 3.96 -8.61
CA PRO A 12 -14.31 5.28 -9.03
C PRO A 12 -12.79 5.46 -8.88
N ASN A 13 -12.20 4.82 -7.87
CA ASN A 13 -10.77 4.86 -7.58
C ASN A 13 -10.03 3.60 -8.09
N GLY A 14 -10.69 2.75 -8.89
CA GLY A 14 -10.15 1.48 -9.33
C GLY A 14 -9.94 0.47 -8.20
N VAL A 15 -9.13 -0.55 -8.47
CA VAL A 15 -8.81 -1.62 -7.50
C VAL A 15 -7.54 -1.26 -6.72
N HIS A 16 -7.73 -0.60 -5.59
CA HIS A 16 -6.67 -0.30 -4.61
C HIS A 16 -6.80 -1.21 -3.37
N ALA A 17 -6.04 -0.89 -2.30
CA ALA A 17 -5.94 -1.68 -1.07
C ALA A 17 -7.27 -2.30 -0.59
N ARG A 18 -8.33 -1.50 -0.38
CA ARG A 18 -9.60 -2.00 0.16
C ARG A 18 -10.33 -2.93 -0.82
N PRO A 19 -10.68 -2.52 -2.06
CA PRO A 19 -11.28 -3.43 -3.03
C PRO A 19 -10.44 -4.68 -3.29
N ALA A 20 -9.12 -4.55 -3.37
CA ALA A 20 -8.21 -5.67 -3.55
C ALA A 20 -8.31 -6.68 -2.41
N SER A 21 -8.37 -6.23 -1.15
CA SER A 21 -8.57 -7.11 0.01
C SER A 21 -9.94 -7.81 0.00
N HIS A 22 -10.99 -7.14 -0.48
CA HIS A 22 -12.32 -7.77 -0.61
C HIS A 22 -12.32 -8.87 -1.68
N VAL A 23 -11.72 -8.60 -2.86
CA VAL A 23 -11.54 -9.59 -3.92
C VAL A 23 -10.70 -10.77 -3.41
N GLU A 24 -9.55 -10.49 -2.77
CA GLU A 24 -8.67 -11.49 -2.18
C GLU A 24 -9.39 -12.38 -1.18
N THR A 25 -10.15 -11.79 -0.26
CA THR A 25 -10.88 -12.53 0.78
C THR A 25 -11.88 -13.49 0.17
N LEU A 26 -12.67 -13.03 -0.81
CA LEU A 26 -13.63 -13.89 -1.50
C LEU A 26 -12.93 -14.97 -2.34
N CYS A 27 -11.90 -14.62 -3.10
CA CYS A 27 -11.20 -15.59 -3.94
C CYS A 27 -10.52 -16.69 -3.11
N ASN A 28 -10.07 -16.37 -1.88
CA ASN A 28 -9.48 -17.36 -0.96
C ASN A 28 -10.48 -18.36 -0.37
N THR A 29 -11.80 -18.19 -0.56
CA THR A 29 -12.78 -19.22 -0.16
C THR A 29 -12.84 -20.41 -1.11
N PHE A 30 -12.24 -20.29 -2.30
CA PHE A 30 -12.23 -21.34 -3.32
C PHE A 30 -10.85 -22.00 -3.38
N SER A 31 -10.82 -23.28 -3.77
CA SER A 31 -9.60 -24.03 -4.06
C SER A 31 -9.04 -23.75 -5.46
N SER A 32 -9.91 -23.42 -6.43
CA SER A 32 -9.53 -23.10 -7.81
C SER A 32 -8.51 -21.96 -7.91
N GLN A 33 -7.66 -22.02 -8.92
CA GLN A 33 -6.82 -20.90 -9.31
C GLN A 33 -7.70 -19.84 -9.96
N ILE A 34 -7.50 -18.58 -9.57
CA ILE A 34 -8.26 -17.43 -10.06
C ILE A 34 -7.25 -16.36 -10.47
N GLU A 35 -7.14 -16.10 -11.76
CA GLU A 35 -6.28 -15.05 -12.34
C GLU A 35 -7.15 -13.84 -12.71
N TRP A 36 -6.76 -12.67 -12.22
CA TRP A 36 -7.29 -11.39 -12.62
C TRP A 36 -6.50 -10.87 -13.81
N HIS A 37 -7.17 -10.46 -14.88
CA HIS A 37 -6.55 -9.89 -16.08
C HIS A 37 -7.19 -8.55 -16.41
N ASN A 38 -6.41 -7.48 -16.39
CA ASN A 38 -6.83 -6.18 -16.89
C ASN A 38 -6.49 -6.10 -18.39
N LEU A 39 -7.51 -5.96 -19.24
CA LEU A 39 -7.34 -5.95 -20.70
C LEU A 39 -6.72 -4.65 -21.23
N ARG A 40 -6.80 -3.54 -20.49
CA ARG A 40 -6.16 -2.27 -20.87
C ARG A 40 -4.63 -2.35 -20.73
N THR A 41 -4.16 -2.90 -19.62
CA THR A 41 -2.72 -2.97 -19.30
C THR A 41 -2.08 -4.29 -19.72
N ASP A 42 -2.89 -5.27 -20.11
CA ASP A 42 -2.52 -6.67 -20.33
C ASP A 42 -1.83 -7.32 -19.11
N ARG A 43 -2.01 -6.73 -17.91
CA ARG A 43 -1.41 -7.24 -16.69
C ARG A 43 -2.30 -8.28 -16.05
N LYS A 44 -1.64 -9.33 -15.53
CA LYS A 44 -2.27 -10.45 -14.87
C LYS A 44 -1.78 -10.58 -13.43
N GLY A 45 -2.67 -10.94 -12.53
CA GLY A 45 -2.37 -11.10 -11.11
C GLY A 45 -3.17 -12.22 -10.49
N ASN A 46 -2.60 -12.91 -9.50
CA ASN A 46 -3.36 -13.88 -8.71
C ASN A 46 -4.45 -13.15 -7.91
N ALA A 47 -5.72 -13.45 -8.16
CA ALA A 47 -6.84 -12.80 -7.49
C ALA A 47 -6.93 -13.14 -5.99
N LYS A 48 -6.17 -14.13 -5.52
CA LYS A 48 -5.99 -14.47 -4.10
C LYS A 48 -4.86 -13.69 -3.42
N SER A 49 -4.29 -12.68 -4.08
CA SER A 49 -3.28 -11.79 -3.52
C SER A 49 -3.65 -10.34 -3.77
N ALA A 50 -3.93 -9.60 -2.70
CA ALA A 50 -4.25 -8.18 -2.80
C ALA A 50 -3.11 -7.37 -3.47
N LEU A 51 -1.85 -7.72 -3.19
CA LEU A 51 -0.70 -7.06 -3.81
C LEU A 51 -0.60 -7.34 -5.32
N ALA A 52 -0.88 -8.58 -5.74
CA ALA A 52 -0.90 -8.93 -7.16
C ALA A 52 -2.02 -8.19 -7.90
N LEU A 53 -3.20 -8.06 -7.28
CA LEU A 53 -4.33 -7.29 -7.80
C LEU A 53 -3.97 -5.81 -7.99
N ILE A 54 -3.37 -5.17 -6.97
CA ILE A 54 -2.91 -3.78 -7.08
C ILE A 54 -1.90 -3.62 -8.22
N GLY A 55 -1.01 -4.60 -8.41
CA GLY A 55 -0.03 -4.61 -9.50
C GLY A 55 -0.64 -4.61 -10.91
N THR A 56 -1.90 -5.02 -11.06
CA THR A 56 -2.61 -5.02 -12.36
C THR A 56 -2.97 -3.62 -12.85
N ASP A 57 -2.89 -2.60 -11.98
CA ASP A 57 -3.24 -1.21 -12.30
C ASP A 57 -4.67 -1.10 -12.86
N THR A 58 -5.65 -1.72 -12.19
CA THR A 58 -7.06 -1.68 -12.64
C THR A 58 -7.72 -0.37 -12.24
N LEU A 59 -8.14 0.41 -13.23
CA LEU A 59 -8.79 1.72 -13.08
C LEU A 59 -10.29 1.65 -13.38
N ALA A 60 -11.02 2.72 -13.05
CA ALA A 60 -12.43 2.86 -13.39
C ALA A 60 -12.64 2.77 -14.90
N GLY A 61 -13.59 1.95 -15.34
CA GLY A 61 -13.92 1.71 -16.75
C GLY A 61 -13.05 0.67 -17.44
N ASP A 62 -12.05 0.08 -16.77
CA ASP A 62 -11.23 -0.97 -17.37
C ASP A 62 -12.03 -2.27 -17.57
N ASN A 63 -11.96 -2.83 -18.78
CA ASN A 63 -12.46 -4.16 -19.06
C ASN A 63 -11.51 -5.20 -18.46
N CYS A 64 -12.06 -6.11 -17.67
CA CYS A 64 -11.30 -7.11 -16.94
C CYS A 64 -11.90 -8.51 -17.13
N GLN A 65 -11.06 -9.52 -16.90
CA GLN A 65 -11.46 -10.93 -16.90
C GLN A 65 -10.97 -11.62 -15.63
N LEU A 66 -11.79 -12.52 -15.08
CA LEU A 66 -11.35 -13.55 -14.15
C LEU A 66 -11.25 -14.88 -14.90
N LEU A 67 -10.06 -15.48 -14.91
CA LEU A 67 -9.83 -16.83 -15.41
C LEU A 67 -9.80 -17.79 -14.23
N ILE A 68 -10.74 -18.72 -14.19
CA ILE A 68 -10.97 -19.63 -13.07
C ILE A 68 -10.70 -21.05 -13.54
N SER A 69 -9.81 -21.76 -12.86
CA SER A 69 -9.55 -23.17 -13.15
C SER A 69 -9.27 -23.99 -11.91
N GLY A 70 -9.98 -25.12 -11.77
CA GLY A 70 -9.81 -26.02 -10.64
C GLY A 70 -11.04 -26.87 -10.33
N ALA A 71 -11.01 -27.50 -9.16
CA ALA A 71 -12.03 -28.48 -8.77
C ALA A 71 -13.41 -27.86 -8.50
N ASP A 72 -13.44 -26.64 -7.96
CA ASP A 72 -14.65 -25.87 -7.64
C ASP A 72 -14.87 -24.71 -8.63
N GLU A 73 -14.34 -24.82 -9.86
CA GLU A 73 -14.36 -23.73 -10.84
C GLU A 73 -15.77 -23.26 -11.20
N GLN A 74 -16.77 -24.16 -11.22
CA GLN A 74 -18.17 -23.78 -11.48
C GLN A 74 -18.81 -23.00 -10.34
N GLU A 75 -18.58 -23.43 -9.09
CA GLU A 75 -19.10 -22.74 -7.91
C GLU A 75 -18.46 -21.35 -7.79
N ALA A 76 -17.13 -21.27 -7.97
CA ALA A 76 -16.38 -20.03 -8.00
C ALA A 76 -16.89 -19.11 -9.12
N HIS A 77 -17.08 -19.62 -10.34
CA HIS A 77 -17.60 -18.85 -11.47
C HIS A 77 -18.97 -18.23 -11.17
N GLN A 78 -19.91 -19.03 -10.65
CA GLN A 78 -21.25 -18.56 -10.32
C GLN A 78 -21.22 -17.49 -9.23
N ARG A 79 -20.51 -17.75 -8.12
CA ARG A 79 -20.44 -16.81 -6.98
C ARG A 79 -19.73 -15.52 -7.34
N LEU A 80 -18.61 -15.59 -8.06
CA LEU A 80 -17.83 -14.42 -8.49
C LEU A 80 -18.59 -13.58 -9.52
N SER A 81 -19.29 -14.23 -10.46
CA SER A 81 -20.14 -13.52 -11.44
C SER A 81 -21.25 -12.72 -10.77
N GLN A 82 -21.88 -13.30 -9.73
CA GLN A 82 -22.88 -12.59 -8.94
C GLN A 82 -22.26 -11.47 -8.12
N TRP A 83 -21.15 -11.77 -7.43
CA TRP A 83 -20.46 -10.81 -6.57
C TRP A 83 -19.99 -9.57 -7.34
N LEU A 84 -19.38 -9.76 -8.52
CA LEU A 84 -18.90 -8.67 -9.38
C LEU A 84 -20.02 -7.73 -9.84
N ARG A 85 -21.24 -8.25 -9.95
CA ARG A 85 -22.42 -7.47 -10.34
C ARG A 85 -23.04 -6.72 -9.16
N ASP A 86 -23.22 -7.41 -8.04
CA ASP A 86 -24.08 -6.93 -6.97
C ASP A 86 -23.30 -6.28 -5.82
N GLU A 87 -22.09 -6.76 -5.53
CA GLU A 87 -21.32 -6.39 -4.32
C GLU A 87 -20.05 -5.59 -4.66
N PHE A 88 -19.33 -5.95 -5.73
CA PHE A 88 -18.07 -5.31 -6.11
C PHE A 88 -18.16 -3.79 -6.28
N PRO A 89 -19.18 -3.21 -6.96
CA PRO A 89 -19.29 -1.76 -7.12
C PRO A 89 -19.39 -0.99 -5.79
N HIS A 90 -19.73 -1.69 -4.70
CA HIS A 90 -19.96 -1.12 -3.38
C HIS A 90 -18.76 -1.32 -2.44
N CYS A 91 -17.69 -1.99 -2.90
CA CYS A 91 -16.52 -2.30 -2.08
C CYS A 91 -15.69 -1.07 -1.68
N ASP A 92 -15.87 0.07 -2.35
CA ASP A 92 -15.24 1.34 -2.01
C ASP A 92 -16.24 2.41 -1.55
N ALA A 93 -17.42 1.99 -1.08
CA ALA A 93 -18.39 2.92 -0.52
C ALA A 93 -17.80 3.67 0.69
N PRO A 94 -18.12 4.97 0.86
CA PRO A 94 -17.72 5.73 2.04
C PRO A 94 -18.13 5.01 3.33
N LEU A 95 -17.24 5.01 4.31
CA LEU A 95 -17.58 4.50 5.64
C LEU A 95 -18.77 5.28 6.20
N ALA A 96 -19.70 4.57 6.84
CA ALA A 96 -20.82 5.20 7.52
C ALA A 96 -20.31 6.25 8.50
N GLU A 97 -20.92 7.45 8.48
CA GLU A 97 -20.56 8.49 9.42
C GLU A 97 -20.82 8.02 10.85
N VAL A 98 -19.75 7.83 11.61
CA VAL A 98 -19.85 7.52 13.05
C VAL A 98 -20.42 8.75 13.73
N LYS A 99 -21.69 8.73 14.18
CA LYS A 99 -22.23 9.80 15.03
C LYS A 99 -21.27 10.03 16.18
N SER A 100 -20.96 11.29 16.47
CA SER A 100 -20.03 11.65 17.54
C SER A 100 -20.50 11.02 18.85
N ASP A 101 -19.82 9.97 19.30
CA ASP A 101 -20.02 9.45 20.64
C ASP A 101 -19.60 10.53 21.64
N GLU A 102 -20.37 10.64 22.73
CA GLU A 102 -20.00 11.45 23.88
C GLU A 102 -18.57 11.09 24.27
N LEU A 103 -17.68 12.09 24.27
CA LEU A 103 -16.25 11.87 24.47
C LEU A 103 -16.02 11.20 25.84
N GLU A 104 -15.47 9.98 25.82
CA GLU A 104 -15.14 9.31 27.07
C GLU A 104 -14.17 10.15 27.91
N PRO A 105 -14.39 10.23 29.24
CA PRO A 105 -13.51 10.95 30.15
C PRO A 105 -12.13 10.27 30.20
N LEU A 106 -11.09 11.09 30.39
CA LEU A 106 -9.74 10.54 30.55
C LEU A 106 -9.63 9.75 31.85
N PRO A 107 -8.81 8.68 31.87
CA PRO A 107 -8.42 8.02 33.12
C PRO A 107 -7.86 9.03 34.12
N VAL A 108 -8.20 8.88 35.40
CA VAL A 108 -7.81 9.82 36.47
C VAL A 108 -6.29 10.06 36.53
N SER A 109 -5.49 9.01 36.27
CA SER A 109 -4.03 9.11 36.21
C SER A 109 -3.54 10.08 35.14
N LEU A 110 -4.19 10.12 33.97
CA LEU A 110 -3.87 11.05 32.88
C LEU A 110 -4.38 12.45 33.16
N THR A 111 -5.58 12.57 33.73
CA THR A 111 -6.17 13.86 34.12
C THR A 111 -5.27 14.60 35.11
N ASN A 112 -4.69 13.91 36.09
CA ASN A 112 -3.81 14.50 37.10
C ASN A 112 -2.47 15.03 36.55
N LEU A 113 -2.04 14.59 35.36
CA LEU A 113 -0.81 15.06 34.73
C LEU A 113 -1.00 16.38 33.96
N ASN A 114 -2.24 16.86 33.86
CA ASN A 114 -2.64 18.06 33.14
C ASN A 114 -2.00 18.19 31.73
N PRO A 115 -2.05 17.14 30.88
CA PRO A 115 -1.41 17.16 29.57
C PRO A 115 -2.17 18.09 28.60
N GLN A 116 -1.47 18.57 27.57
CA GLN A 116 -2.15 19.14 26.41
C GLN A 116 -2.79 18.00 25.60
N ILE A 117 -4.12 18.01 25.48
CA ILE A 117 -4.87 16.91 24.86
C ILE A 117 -5.30 17.31 23.45
N ILE A 118 -4.96 16.48 22.46
CA ILE A 118 -5.48 16.56 21.09
C ILE A 118 -6.36 15.32 20.88
N ARG A 119 -7.66 15.51 20.73
CA ARG A 119 -8.60 14.41 20.47
C ARG A 119 -8.79 14.24 18.97
N ALA A 120 -8.42 13.08 18.46
CA ALA A 120 -8.61 12.70 17.06
C ALA A 120 -9.87 11.84 16.90
N ARG A 121 -10.40 11.79 15.68
CA ARG A 121 -11.46 10.85 15.30
C ARG A 121 -10.82 9.62 14.69
N THR A 122 -11.20 8.43 15.16
CA THR A 122 -10.75 7.18 14.55
C THR A 122 -11.41 7.01 13.18
N VAL A 123 -10.63 6.57 12.19
CA VAL A 123 -11.14 6.30 10.83
C VAL A 123 -11.81 4.92 10.77
N CYS A 124 -11.41 3.97 11.62
CA CYS A 124 -12.09 2.70 11.80
C CYS A 124 -12.13 2.30 13.29
N SER A 125 -13.15 1.53 13.68
CA SER A 125 -13.35 1.03 15.04
C SER A 125 -12.71 -0.36 15.22
N GLY A 126 -11.41 -0.47 14.94
CA GLY A 126 -10.69 -1.73 15.05
C GLY A 126 -9.19 -1.53 15.23
N SER A 127 -8.52 -2.53 15.79
CA SER A 127 -7.07 -2.60 15.91
C SER A 127 -6.54 -3.73 15.03
N ALA A 128 -5.54 -3.43 14.19
CA ALA A 128 -4.82 -4.45 13.44
C ALA A 128 -3.61 -4.91 14.27
N GLY A 129 -3.43 -6.23 14.38
CA GLY A 129 -2.23 -6.84 14.95
C GLY A 129 -1.28 -7.26 13.84
N GLY A 130 0.02 -7.10 14.05
CA GLY A 130 1.05 -7.54 13.11
C GLY A 130 2.29 -8.03 13.86
N ILE A 131 3.06 -8.89 13.22
CA ILE A 131 4.38 -9.29 13.71
C ILE A 131 5.40 -8.28 13.19
N LEU A 132 6.14 -7.67 14.09
CA LEU A 132 7.20 -6.73 13.72
C LEU A 132 8.41 -7.55 13.25
N THR A 133 8.60 -7.60 11.93
CA THR A 133 9.69 -8.36 11.30
C THR A 133 10.81 -7.39 10.90
N PRO A 134 11.98 -7.43 11.56
CA PRO A 134 13.11 -6.61 11.15
C PRO A 134 13.66 -7.11 9.79
N ILE A 135 13.60 -6.27 8.76
CA ILE A 135 14.17 -6.56 7.43
C ILE A 135 15.69 -6.32 7.44
N SER A 136 16.12 -5.28 8.15
CA SER A 136 17.51 -4.94 8.37
C SER A 136 17.62 -4.09 9.63
N SER A 137 18.64 -4.33 10.46
CA SER A 137 18.97 -3.46 11.58
C SER A 137 20.43 -3.04 11.48
N LEU A 138 20.69 -1.74 11.61
CA LEU A 138 22.03 -1.25 11.88
C LEU A 138 22.34 -1.54 13.35
N ASP A 139 23.28 -2.44 13.61
CA ASP A 139 23.77 -2.65 14.97
C ASP A 139 24.73 -1.50 15.33
N LEU A 140 24.23 -0.56 16.13
CA LEU A 140 25.00 0.58 16.62
C LEU A 140 26.19 0.14 17.51
N ASN A 141 26.19 -1.09 18.02
CA ASN A 141 27.29 -1.66 18.79
C ASN A 141 28.34 -2.36 17.92
N ALA A 142 28.00 -2.68 16.66
CA ALA A 142 28.89 -3.35 15.70
C ALA A 142 29.22 -2.44 14.52
N LEU A 143 29.47 -1.16 14.78
CA LEU A 143 29.96 -0.17 13.82
C LEU A 143 31.45 -0.38 13.47
N SER A 144 31.89 -1.63 13.34
CA SER A 144 33.30 -2.02 13.16
C SER A 144 33.92 -1.53 11.84
N ASN A 145 33.09 -1.18 10.86
CA ASN A 145 33.52 -0.65 9.56
C ASN A 145 33.54 0.89 9.48
N LEU A 146 33.26 1.61 10.58
CA LEU A 146 33.41 3.07 10.57
C LEU A 146 34.89 3.45 10.66
N PRO A 147 35.36 4.40 9.84
CA PRO A 147 36.72 4.91 9.97
C PRO A 147 36.93 5.54 11.34
N ALA A 148 38.14 5.40 11.89
CA ALA A 148 38.50 6.05 13.14
C ALA A 148 38.36 7.57 13.01
N ALA A 149 37.75 8.20 14.01
CA ALA A 149 37.62 9.65 14.07
C ALA A 149 39.02 10.31 14.07
N LYS A 150 39.21 11.26 13.17
CA LYS A 150 40.39 12.12 13.10
C LYS A 150 40.21 13.34 14.01
N GLY A 151 41.20 14.23 14.02
CA GLY A 151 41.07 15.53 14.70
C GLY A 151 39.92 16.36 14.13
N VAL A 152 39.35 17.25 14.95
CA VAL A 152 38.17 18.06 14.63
C VAL A 152 38.31 18.79 13.29
N ASP A 153 39.45 19.46 13.06
CA ASP A 153 39.69 20.20 11.82
C ASP A 153 39.70 19.31 10.58
N ALA A 154 40.24 18.09 10.71
CA ALA A 154 40.31 17.12 9.61
C ALA A 154 38.94 16.52 9.29
N GLU A 155 38.11 16.27 10.31
CA GLU A 155 36.73 15.81 10.14
C GLU A 155 35.83 16.91 9.55
N GLN A 156 35.97 18.16 10.01
CA GLN A 156 35.25 19.31 9.44
C GLN A 156 35.62 19.50 7.97
N SER A 157 36.91 19.46 7.64
CA SER A 157 37.38 19.55 6.25
C SER A 157 36.85 18.39 5.39
N ALA A 158 36.80 17.16 5.93
CA ALA A 158 36.27 16.01 5.22
C ALA A 158 34.77 16.15 4.95
N LEU A 159 34.00 16.66 5.93
CA LEU A 159 32.58 16.93 5.79
C LEU A 159 32.30 18.02 4.74
N GLU A 160 33.03 19.15 4.78
CA GLU A 160 32.89 20.24 3.81
C GLU A 160 33.20 19.77 2.38
N ASN A 161 34.26 18.98 2.22
CA ASN A 161 34.62 18.38 0.94
C ASN A 161 33.53 17.41 0.45
N GLY A 162 33.02 16.55 1.33
CA GLY A 162 31.94 15.61 1.03
C GLY A 162 30.66 16.33 0.60
N LEU A 163 30.26 17.36 1.34
CA LEU A 163 29.10 18.20 1.02
C LEU A 163 29.27 18.87 -0.36
N THR A 164 30.44 19.42 -0.63
CA THR A 164 30.76 20.05 -1.92
C THR A 164 30.63 19.05 -3.08
N LEU A 165 31.10 17.81 -2.89
CA LEU A 165 31.00 16.76 -3.91
C LEU A 165 29.55 16.32 -4.15
N VAL A 166 28.75 16.21 -3.09
CA VAL A 166 27.33 15.86 -3.20
C VAL A 166 26.55 16.94 -3.93
N LEU A 167 26.75 18.22 -3.58
CA LEU A 167 26.12 19.35 -4.27
C LEU A 167 26.45 19.36 -5.77
N LYS A 168 27.73 19.20 -6.13
CA LYS A 168 28.14 19.07 -7.53
C LYS A 168 27.47 17.89 -8.24
N ASN A 169 27.34 16.74 -7.56
CA ASN A 169 26.68 15.57 -8.15
C ASN A 169 25.20 15.83 -8.41
N ILE A 170 24.51 16.49 -7.48
CA ILE A 170 23.10 16.89 -7.64
C ILE A 170 22.96 17.85 -8.83
N GLU A 171 23.81 18.89 -8.91
CA GLU A 171 23.83 19.82 -10.06
C GLU A 171 24.07 19.09 -11.39
N PHE A 172 25.03 18.16 -11.45
CA PHE A 172 25.28 17.36 -12.64
C PHE A 172 24.09 16.48 -13.03
N ARG A 173 23.40 15.88 -12.06
CA ARG A 173 22.20 15.07 -12.33
C ARG A 173 21.03 15.91 -12.78
N LEU A 174 20.86 17.12 -12.24
CA LEU A 174 19.83 18.06 -12.68
C LEU A 174 20.00 18.43 -14.17
N LEU A 175 21.24 18.58 -14.64
CA LEU A 175 21.55 18.87 -16.05
C LEU A 175 21.21 17.71 -17.01
N ASP A 176 21.15 16.47 -16.53
CA ASP A 176 20.93 15.25 -17.32
C ASP A 176 19.53 14.63 -17.09
N SER A 177 18.72 15.21 -16.20
CA SER A 177 17.44 14.63 -15.78
C SER A 177 16.23 15.38 -16.36
N ASP A 178 15.26 14.63 -16.89
CA ASP A 178 13.98 15.17 -17.37
C ASP A 178 12.84 14.96 -16.35
N GLY A 179 11.88 15.89 -16.34
CA GLY A 179 10.57 15.71 -15.71
C GLY A 179 10.62 15.53 -14.19
N ALA A 180 9.98 14.48 -13.68
CA ALA A 180 9.77 14.24 -12.24
C ALA A 180 11.07 14.09 -11.42
N THR A 181 12.15 13.61 -12.05
CA THR A 181 13.44 13.43 -11.38
C THR A 181 14.09 14.79 -11.07
N SER A 182 13.92 15.78 -11.96
CA SER A 182 14.41 17.15 -11.71
C SER A 182 13.70 17.80 -10.52
N ALA A 183 12.37 17.69 -10.47
CA ALA A 183 11.56 18.26 -9.39
C ALA A 183 11.87 17.66 -8.00
N ILE A 184 12.32 16.40 -7.94
CA ILE A 184 12.77 15.76 -6.69
C ILE A 184 14.16 16.26 -6.28
N LEU A 185 15.04 16.52 -7.25
CA LEU A 185 16.40 17.00 -6.99
C LEU A 185 16.46 18.49 -6.64
N GLU A 186 15.42 19.27 -6.97
CA GLU A 186 15.27 20.70 -6.63
C GLU A 186 14.60 20.96 -5.27
N ALA A 187 13.96 19.96 -4.65
CA ALA A 187 13.19 20.08 -3.40
C ALA A 187 14.07 20.01 -2.13
#